data_AF-A0A6M0K0Z0-F1
#
_entry.id   AF-A0A6M0K0Z0-F1
#
_cell.length_a   1.000
_cell.length_b   1.000
_cell.length_c   1.000
_cell.angle_alpha   90.00
_cell.angle_beta   90.00
_cell.angle_gamma   90.00
#
_symmetry.space_group_name_H-M   'P 1'
#
loop_
_entity.id
_entity.type
_entity.pdbx_description
1 polymer ?
#
loop_
_entity_poly.entity_id
_entity_poly.type
_entity_poly.pdbx_seq_one_letter_code
_entity_poly.pdbx_strand_id
1 'polypeptide(L)'
;MQNAAALLDTLAADGIQLTADGDRLVAVPSGRLTDAHRAEIRALKPELLALLQSANDGESTPQRCWLVRYPDGRELSITRSPPATLAEMQADYPGAEVQPEPEPPLGPPLSPNAQAVAEALLDHWGESDPTTRAEYIDGLRRNPECLRQCFDAAVAACLARWPE
;
A
#
# COMPACT_ATOMS: atom_id res chain seq x y z
N MET A 1 -13.05 -26.00 -20.73
CA MET A 1 -13.30 -25.54 -19.36
C MET A 1 -12.71 -24.15 -19.29
N GLN A 2 -13.53 -23.11 -19.18
CA GLN A 2 -13.05 -21.74 -19.07
C GLN A 2 -12.65 -21.49 -17.62
N ASN A 3 -11.45 -20.95 -17.39
CA ASN A 3 -10.94 -20.58 -16.07
C ASN A 3 -10.81 -19.06 -15.99
N ALA A 4 -10.53 -18.53 -14.79
CA ALA A 4 -10.45 -17.09 -14.56
C ALA A 4 -9.45 -16.36 -15.49
N ALA A 5 -8.28 -16.95 -15.73
CA ALA A 5 -7.27 -16.38 -16.64
C ALA A 5 -7.76 -16.30 -18.09
N ALA A 6 -8.33 -17.39 -18.61
CA ALA A 6 -8.86 -17.42 -19.98
C ALA A 6 -10.05 -16.45 -20.18
N LEU A 7 -10.85 -16.23 -19.13
CA LEU A 7 -11.90 -15.22 -19.15
C LEU A 7 -11.32 -13.80 -19.21
N LEU A 8 -10.24 -13.50 -18.47
CA LEU A 8 -9.57 -12.20 -18.55
C LEU A 8 -9.02 -11.92 -19.96
N ASP A 9 -8.39 -12.92 -20.59
CA ASP A 9 -7.89 -12.81 -21.97
C ASP A 9 -9.04 -12.53 -22.96
N THR A 10 -10.18 -13.20 -22.77
CA THR A 10 -11.37 -13.02 -23.61
C THR A 10 -11.94 -11.60 -23.45
N LEU A 11 -12.10 -11.14 -22.20
CA LEU A 11 -12.56 -9.78 -21.93
C LEU A 11 -11.60 -8.73 -22.50
N ALA A 12 -10.29 -8.94 -22.36
CA ALA A 12 -9.29 -8.05 -22.92
C ALA A 12 -9.33 -8.00 -24.46
N ALA A 13 -9.52 -9.14 -25.13
CA ALA A 13 -9.70 -9.21 -26.58
C ALA A 13 -10.94 -8.44 -27.06
N ASP A 14 -12.00 -8.40 -26.25
CA ASP A 14 -13.21 -7.59 -26.49
C ASP A 14 -13.05 -6.11 -26.08
N GLY A 15 -11.85 -5.74 -25.60
CA GLY A 15 -11.50 -4.39 -25.16
C GLY A 15 -12.12 -4.01 -23.82
N ILE A 16 -12.34 -5.00 -22.94
CA ILE A 16 -12.88 -4.84 -21.58
C ILE A 16 -11.76 -5.15 -20.59
N GLN A 17 -11.33 -4.13 -19.86
CA GLN A 17 -10.42 -4.31 -18.74
C GLN A 17 -11.23 -4.61 -17.47
N LEU A 18 -10.84 -5.65 -16.74
CA LEU A 18 -11.43 -6.02 -15.45
C LEU A 18 -10.39 -5.81 -14.35
N THR A 19 -10.71 -5.02 -13.33
CA THR A 19 -9.83 -4.75 -12.17
C THR A 19 -10.53 -5.11 -10.87
N ALA A 20 -9.74 -5.40 -9.83
CA ALA A 20 -10.25 -5.56 -8.47
C ALA A 20 -10.25 -4.21 -7.72
N ASP A 21 -11.33 -3.95 -6.98
CA ASP A 21 -11.49 -2.83 -6.04
C ASP A 21 -12.02 -3.42 -4.72
N GLY A 22 -11.09 -3.75 -3.82
CA GLY A 22 -11.40 -4.52 -2.62
C GLY A 22 -12.05 -5.87 -2.93
N ASP A 23 -13.31 -6.04 -2.54
CA ASP A 23 -14.13 -7.24 -2.77
C ASP A 23 -14.98 -7.18 -4.05
N ARG A 24 -14.77 -6.14 -4.87
CA ARG A 24 -15.53 -5.84 -6.07
C ARG A 24 -14.68 -6.01 -7.32
N LEU A 25 -15.36 -6.31 -8.43
CA LEU A 25 -14.78 -6.32 -9.77
C LEU A 25 -15.34 -5.14 -10.53
N VAL A 26 -14.45 -4.33 -11.12
CA VAL A 26 -14.78 -3.14 -11.91
C VAL A 26 -14.39 -3.41 -13.35
N ALA A 27 -15.33 -3.25 -14.27
CA ALA A 27 -15.08 -3.43 -15.71
C ALA A 27 -15.09 -2.09 -16.45
N VAL A 28 -14.10 -1.86 -17.30
CA VAL A 28 -13.96 -0.64 -18.10
C VAL A 28 -13.68 -1.01 -19.56
N PRO A 29 -14.52 -0.56 -20.53
CA PRO A 29 -15.80 0.11 -20.35
C PRO A 29 -16.92 -0.87 -19.96
N SER A 30 -17.68 -0.56 -18.91
CA SER A 30 -18.76 -1.42 -18.40
C SER A 30 -19.93 -1.61 -19.39
N GLY A 31 -20.09 -0.69 -20.35
CA GLY A 31 -21.12 -0.75 -21.39
C GLY A 31 -20.89 -1.84 -22.45
N ARG A 32 -19.70 -2.45 -22.51
CA ARG A 32 -19.39 -3.58 -23.41
C ARG A 32 -19.65 -4.96 -22.79
N LEU A 33 -19.99 -5.01 -21.50
CA LEU A 33 -20.31 -6.27 -20.85
C LEU A 33 -21.66 -6.80 -21.35
N THR A 34 -21.59 -7.87 -22.13
CA THR A 34 -22.74 -8.69 -22.52
C THR A 34 -23.29 -9.47 -21.32
N ASP A 35 -24.51 -10.00 -21.42
CA ASP A 35 -25.08 -10.85 -20.38
C ASP A 35 -24.28 -12.14 -20.19
N ALA A 36 -23.66 -12.66 -21.26
CA ALA A 36 -22.75 -13.80 -21.20
C ALA A 36 -21.51 -13.48 -20.35
N HIS A 37 -20.85 -12.33 -20.59
CA HIS A 37 -19.72 -11.88 -19.78
C HIS A 37 -20.10 -11.75 -18.31
N ARG A 38 -21.28 -11.19 -18.02
CA ARG A 38 -21.77 -11.03 -16.65
C ARG A 38 -22.08 -12.35 -15.95
N ALA A 39 -22.51 -13.37 -16.68
CA ALA A 39 -22.75 -14.70 -16.13
C ALA A 39 -21.42 -15.39 -15.79
N GLU A 40 -20.45 -15.33 -16.69
CA GLU A 40 -19.12 -15.92 -16.52
C GLU A 40 -18.32 -15.24 -15.41
N ILE A 41 -18.32 -13.90 -15.35
CA ILE A 41 -17.69 -13.14 -14.26
C ILE A 41 -18.30 -13.48 -12.91
N ARG A 42 -19.62 -13.71 -12.82
CA ARG A 42 -20.26 -14.12 -11.55
C ARG A 42 -19.87 -15.52 -11.14
N ALA A 43 -19.78 -16.45 -12.08
CA ALA A 43 -19.39 -17.84 -11.81
C ALA A 43 -17.95 -17.94 -11.32
N LEU A 44 -17.05 -17.11 -11.86
CA LEU A 44 -15.61 -17.12 -11.56
C LEU A 44 -15.17 -15.99 -10.63
N LYS A 45 -16.10 -15.24 -10.01
CA LYS A 45 -15.79 -14.06 -9.17
C LYS A 45 -14.69 -14.29 -8.13
N PRO A 46 -14.72 -15.34 -7.29
CA PRO A 46 -13.69 -15.52 -6.26
C PRO A 46 -12.30 -15.78 -6.85
N GLU A 47 -12.22 -16.55 -7.94
CA GLU A 47 -10.96 -16.83 -8.64
C GLU A 47 -10.43 -15.59 -9.35
N LEU A 48 -11.30 -14.80 -9.98
CA LEU A 48 -10.95 -13.52 -10.61
C LEU A 48 -10.44 -12.52 -9.58
N LEU A 49 -11.07 -12.43 -8.40
CA LEU A 49 -10.59 -11.56 -7.32
C LEU A 49 -9.23 -12.01 -6.83
N ALA A 50 -9.04 -13.30 -6.54
CA ALA A 50 -7.74 -13.81 -6.09
C ALA A 50 -6.63 -13.54 -7.12
N LEU A 51 -6.91 -13.77 -8.40
CA LEU A 51 -5.96 -13.54 -9.49
C LEU A 51 -5.65 -12.05 -9.68
N LEU A 52 -6.68 -11.18 -9.71
CA LEU A 52 -6.49 -9.74 -9.88
C LEU A 52 -5.87 -9.06 -8.64
N GLN A 53 -6.17 -9.54 -7.43
CA GLN A 53 -5.51 -9.09 -6.22
C GLN A 53 -4.03 -9.50 -6.24
N SER A 54 -3.72 -10.75 -6.60
CA SER A 54 -2.32 -11.19 -6.75
C SER A 54 -1.54 -10.43 -7.83
N ALA A 55 -2.21 -9.95 -8.87
CA ALA A 55 -1.61 -9.14 -9.93
C ALA A 55 -1.46 -7.66 -9.55
N ASN A 56 -2.41 -7.12 -8.77
CA ASN A 56 -2.36 -5.77 -8.22
C ASN A 56 -1.29 -5.62 -7.11
N ASP A 57 -0.88 -6.72 -6.49
CA ASP A 57 0.08 -6.74 -5.38
C ASP A 57 1.55 -6.50 -5.78
N GLY A 58 1.89 -6.25 -7.06
CA GLY A 58 3.28 -5.89 -7.34
C GLY A 58 3.65 -5.36 -8.71
N GLU A 59 3.02 -5.78 -9.80
CA GLU A 59 3.70 -5.68 -11.11
C GLU A 59 3.49 -4.34 -11.82
N SER A 60 2.32 -3.72 -11.68
CA SER A 60 1.94 -2.52 -12.45
C SER A 60 1.66 -1.26 -11.63
N THR A 61 1.56 -1.35 -10.30
CA THR A 61 1.32 -0.17 -9.44
C THR A 61 2.65 0.52 -9.17
N PRO A 62 2.86 1.79 -9.60
CA PRO A 62 4.08 2.51 -9.29
C PRO A 62 4.22 2.73 -7.78
N GLN A 63 5.30 2.22 -7.19
CA GLN A 63 5.62 2.41 -5.78
C GLN A 63 6.78 3.39 -5.63
N ARG A 64 6.79 4.10 -4.50
CA ARG A 64 7.90 4.99 -4.15
C ARG A 64 9.04 4.24 -3.49
N CYS A 65 8.76 3.26 -2.64
CA CYS A 65 9.78 2.57 -1.84
C CYS A 65 9.89 1.09 -2.24
N TRP A 66 11.12 0.67 -2.49
CA TRP A 66 11.45 -0.66 -2.99
C TRP A 66 12.57 -1.27 -2.17
N LEU A 67 12.45 -2.56 -1.87
CA LEU A 67 13.52 -3.36 -1.29
C LEU A 67 14.19 -4.19 -2.38
N VAL A 68 15.50 -4.03 -2.53
CA VAL A 68 16.32 -4.75 -3.50
C VAL A 68 17.30 -5.65 -2.77
N ARG A 69 17.23 -6.96 -3.01
CA ARG A 69 18.13 -7.98 -2.43
C ARG A 69 19.00 -8.60 -3.51
N TYR A 70 20.30 -8.54 -3.34
CA TYR A 70 21.26 -9.16 -4.24
C TYR A 70 21.56 -10.62 -3.85
N PRO A 71 22.01 -11.48 -4.78
CA PRO A 71 22.38 -12.87 -4.47
C PRO A 71 23.51 -13.03 -3.45
N ASP A 72 24.32 -11.98 -3.25
CA ASP A 72 25.37 -11.93 -2.23
C ASP A 72 24.84 -11.62 -0.81
N GLY A 73 23.52 -11.45 -0.66
CA GLY A 73 22.85 -11.15 0.61
C GLY A 73 22.81 -9.66 0.96
N ARG A 74 23.33 -8.78 0.10
CA ARG A 74 23.24 -7.33 0.32
C ARG A 74 21.82 -6.83 0.03
N GLU A 75 21.31 -5.99 0.92
CA GLU A 75 19.99 -5.36 0.79
C GLU A 75 20.09 -3.84 0.64
N LEU A 76 19.22 -3.24 -0.18
CA LEU A 76 19.07 -1.79 -0.36
C LEU A 76 17.60 -1.39 -0.29
N SER A 77 17.30 -0.36 0.51
CA SER A 77 16.03 0.38 0.44
C SER A 77 16.20 1.54 -0.56
N ILE A 78 15.35 1.57 -1.59
CA ILE A 78 15.41 2.54 -2.69
C ILE A 78 14.12 3.34 -2.77
N THR A 79 14.23 4.66 -2.71
CA THR A 79 13.11 5.57 -2.95
C THR A 79 13.17 6.17 -4.36
N ARG A 80 12.05 6.13 -5.10
CA ARG A 80 11.90 6.67 -6.46
C ARG A 80 10.96 7.88 -6.48
N SER A 81 11.37 8.92 -7.22
CA SER A 81 10.53 10.08 -7.55
C SER A 81 10.81 10.51 -9.00
N PRO A 82 9.89 10.29 -9.96
CA PRO A 82 8.53 9.75 -9.78
C PRO A 82 8.52 8.28 -9.30
N PRO A 83 7.40 7.79 -8.74
CA PRO A 83 7.24 6.37 -8.39
C PRO A 83 7.52 5.48 -9.60
N ALA A 84 8.09 4.30 -9.37
CA ALA A 84 8.45 3.33 -10.42
C ALA A 84 7.64 2.05 -10.27
N THR A 85 7.38 1.35 -11.36
CA THR A 85 6.78 0.00 -11.40
C THR A 85 7.81 -1.08 -11.05
N LEU A 86 7.36 -2.29 -10.72
CA LEU A 86 8.27 -3.42 -10.47
C LEU A 86 9.13 -3.72 -11.69
N ALA A 87 8.56 -3.67 -12.90
CA ALA A 87 9.29 -3.93 -14.14
C ALA A 87 10.43 -2.91 -14.36
N GLU A 88 10.18 -1.62 -14.11
CA GLU A 88 11.22 -0.59 -14.18
C GLU A 88 12.33 -0.85 -13.16
N MET A 89 11.97 -1.24 -11.94
CA MET A 89 12.95 -1.54 -10.90
C MET A 89 13.74 -2.82 -11.21
N GLN A 90 13.11 -3.88 -11.71
CA GLN A 90 13.82 -5.09 -12.13
C GLN A 90 14.78 -4.83 -13.30
N ALA A 91 14.43 -3.90 -14.20
CA ALA A 91 15.32 -3.47 -15.27
C ALA A 91 16.53 -2.68 -14.76
N ASP A 92 16.33 -1.80 -13.78
CA ASP A 92 17.42 -1.01 -13.15
C ASP A 92 18.35 -1.89 -12.27
N TYR A 93 17.84 -3.00 -11.73
CA TYR A 93 18.54 -3.90 -10.80
C TYR A 93 18.57 -5.37 -11.28
N PRO A 94 19.25 -5.66 -12.41
CA PRO A 94 19.25 -6.99 -12.99
C PRO A 94 19.91 -8.03 -12.08
N GLY A 95 19.24 -9.15 -11.89
CA GLY A 95 19.71 -10.26 -11.05
C GLY A 95 19.52 -10.06 -9.55
N ALA A 96 18.92 -8.94 -9.12
CA ALA A 96 18.44 -8.76 -7.77
C ALA A 96 16.97 -9.19 -7.65
N GLU A 97 16.58 -9.66 -6.46
CA GLU A 97 15.18 -9.78 -6.08
C GLU A 97 14.66 -8.39 -5.70
N VAL A 98 13.60 -7.96 -6.37
CA VAL A 98 13.00 -6.64 -6.18
C VAL A 98 11.56 -6.83 -5.75
N GLN A 99 11.17 -6.16 -4.67
CA GLN A 99 9.80 -6.14 -4.18
C GLN A 99 9.48 -4.76 -3.59
N PRO A 100 8.19 -4.38 -3.50
CA PRO A 100 7.81 -3.21 -2.70
C PRO A 100 8.40 -3.33 -1.30
N GLU A 101 8.92 -2.22 -0.77
CA GLU A 101 9.42 -2.24 0.60
C GLU A 101 8.26 -2.52 1.55
N PRO A 102 8.30 -3.60 2.35
CA PRO A 102 7.22 -3.92 3.25
C PRO A 102 7.08 -2.80 4.28
N GLU A 103 5.85 -2.37 4.54
CA GLU A 103 5.62 -1.45 5.64
C GLU A 103 6.08 -2.10 6.96
N PRO A 104 6.83 -1.39 7.82
CA PRO A 104 7.23 -1.96 9.10
C PRO A 104 5.99 -2.40 9.89
N PRO A 105 6.04 -3.57 10.55
CA PRO A 105 4.94 -4.00 11.39
C PRO A 105 4.69 -2.97 12.49
N LEU A 106 3.43 -2.81 12.87
CA LEU A 106 3.08 -1.96 13.99
C LEU A 106 3.81 -2.43 15.26
N GLY A 107 4.51 -1.49 15.90
CA GLY A 107 5.04 -1.73 17.24
C GLY A 107 3.94 -1.85 18.30
N PRO A 108 4.32 -2.06 19.57
CA PRO A 108 3.38 -2.06 20.68
C PRO A 108 2.58 -0.74 20.71
N PRO A 109 1.39 -0.73 21.34
CA PRO A 109 0.66 0.51 21.59
C PRO A 109 1.54 1.54 22.30
N LEU A 110 1.35 2.82 21.97
CA LEU A 110 2.04 3.91 22.67
C LEU A 110 1.67 3.89 24.16
N SER A 111 2.59 4.34 25.01
CA SER A 111 2.26 4.60 26.41
C SER A 111 1.18 5.69 26.49
N PRO A 112 0.35 5.73 27.55
CA PRO A 112 -0.67 6.76 27.69
C PRO A 112 -0.13 8.20 27.59
N ASN A 113 1.09 8.43 28.10
CA ASN A 113 1.75 9.72 27.99
C ASN A 113 2.15 10.05 26.55
N ALA A 114 2.76 9.10 25.83
CA ALA A 114 3.11 9.29 24.43
C ALA A 114 1.87 9.51 23.55
N GLN A 115 0.78 8.78 23.81
CA GLN A 115 -0.50 8.96 23.14
C GLN A 115 -1.06 10.38 23.36
N ALA A 116 -1.09 10.85 24.61
CA ALA A 116 -1.60 12.18 24.94
C ALA A 116 -0.77 13.30 24.30
N VAL A 117 0.56 13.16 24.25
CA VAL A 117 1.45 14.12 23.59
C VAL A 117 1.18 14.17 22.08
N ALA A 118 1.03 13.01 21.44
CA ALA A 118 0.74 12.93 20.02
C ALA A 118 -0.63 13.54 19.67
N GLU A 119 -1.67 13.23 20.46
CA GLU A 119 -3.00 13.81 20.29
C GLU A 119 -3.02 15.33 20.48
N ALA A 120 -2.34 15.84 21.51
CA ALA A 120 -2.22 17.28 21.74
C ALA A 120 -1.50 18.00 20.58
N LEU A 121 -0.48 17.36 20.00
CA LEU A 121 0.23 17.91 18.85
C LEU A 121 -0.64 17.92 17.59
N LEU A 122 -1.40 16.85 17.34
CA LEU A 122 -2.36 16.78 16.23
C LEU A 122 -3.45 17.85 16.38
N ASP A 123 -3.98 18.04 17.60
CA ASP A 123 -4.96 19.10 17.89
C ASP A 123 -4.35 20.49 17.66
N HIS A 124 -3.09 20.71 18.05
CA HIS A 124 -2.38 21.96 17.82
C HIS A 124 -2.17 22.25 16.33
N TRP A 125 -1.92 21.23 15.51
CA TRP A 125 -1.85 21.36 14.05
C TRP A 125 -3.23 21.49 13.38
N GLY A 126 -4.32 21.31 14.14
CA GLY A 126 -5.69 21.36 13.63
C GLY A 126 -6.08 20.12 12.83
N GLU A 127 -5.37 19.00 13.00
CA GLU A 127 -5.70 17.75 12.33
C GLU A 127 -6.92 17.11 13.01
N SER A 128 -8.01 16.98 12.27
CA SER A 128 -9.30 16.50 12.77
C SER A 128 -9.80 15.24 12.07
N ASP A 129 -9.15 14.84 10.97
CA ASP A 129 -9.51 13.66 10.22
C ASP A 129 -9.11 12.39 10.99
N PRO A 130 -10.06 11.50 11.33
CA PRO A 130 -9.76 10.34 12.15
C PRO A 130 -8.81 9.35 11.46
N THR A 131 -8.80 9.31 10.13
CA THR A 131 -7.90 8.43 9.37
C THR A 131 -6.47 8.93 9.42
N THR A 132 -6.23 10.22 9.11
CA THR A 132 -4.89 10.82 9.21
C THR A 132 -4.32 10.77 10.63
N ARG A 133 -5.16 10.98 11.66
CA ARG A 133 -4.73 10.83 13.05
C ARG A 133 -4.30 9.40 13.37
N ALA A 134 -5.06 8.40 12.94
CA ALA A 134 -4.71 6.99 13.16
C ALA A 134 -3.41 6.62 12.44
N GLU A 135 -3.23 7.06 11.18
CA GLU A 135 -2.01 6.85 10.40
C GLU A 135 -0.78 7.47 11.07
N TYR A 136 -0.91 8.68 11.60
CA TYR A 136 0.17 9.35 12.32
C TYR A 136 0.57 8.55 13.57
N ILE A 137 -0.39 8.14 14.39
CA ILE A 137 -0.14 7.34 15.60
C ILE A 137 0.51 6.00 15.26
N ASP A 138 0.03 5.33 14.22
CA ASP A 138 0.64 4.09 13.74
C ASP A 138 2.07 4.31 13.23
N GLY A 139 2.36 5.45 12.59
CA GLY A 139 3.72 5.87 12.26
C GLY A 139 4.63 5.99 13.49
N LEU A 140 4.14 6.57 14.58
CA LEU A 140 4.90 6.67 15.84
C LEU A 140 5.16 5.29 16.46
N ARG A 141 4.22 4.35 16.32
CA ARG A 141 4.37 2.98 16.83
C ARG A 141 5.38 2.17 16.01
N ARG A 142 5.47 2.41 14.70
CA ARG A 142 6.41 1.73 13.80
C ARG A 142 7.85 2.18 14.00
N ASN A 143 8.08 3.45 14.35
CA ASN A 143 9.42 4.02 14.41
C ASN A 143 9.67 4.82 15.71
N PRO A 144 10.52 4.34 16.63
CA PRO A 144 10.92 5.07 17.83
C PRO A 144 11.52 6.45 17.55
N GLU A 145 12.16 6.65 16.39
CA GLU A 145 12.68 7.96 16.01
C GLU A 145 11.55 8.94 15.68
N CYS A 146 10.48 8.50 15.01
CA CYS A 146 9.30 9.33 14.78
C CYS A 146 8.65 9.73 16.10
N LEU A 147 8.61 8.81 17.08
CA LEU A 147 8.14 9.14 18.43
C LEU A 147 9.02 10.23 19.08
N ARG A 148 10.34 10.10 18.99
CA ARG A 148 11.28 11.12 19.49
C ARG A 148 11.04 12.49 18.84
N GLN A 149 10.90 12.53 17.51
CA GLN A 149 10.61 13.74 16.76
C GLN A 149 9.26 14.35 17.12
N CYS A 150 8.24 13.52 17.38
CA CYS A 150 6.94 13.99 17.88
C CYS A 150 7.08 14.68 19.24
N PHE A 151 7.88 14.14 20.15
CA PHE A 151 8.17 14.79 21.43
C PHE A 151 8.94 16.10 21.24
N ASP A 152 9.96 16.12 20.37
CA ASP A 152 10.72 17.34 20.06
C ASP A 152 9.78 18.45 19.54
N ALA A 153 8.86 18.10 18.62
CA ALA A 153 7.85 19.02 18.09
C ALA A 153 6.87 19.49 19.17
N ALA A 154 6.42 18.60 20.05
CA ALA A 154 5.53 18.96 21.15
C ALA A 154 6.21 19.87 22.19
N VAL A 155 7.49 19.66 22.48
CA VAL A 155 8.28 20.55 23.35
C VAL A 155 8.45 21.92 22.68
N ALA A 156 8.79 21.96 21.39
CA ALA A 156 8.91 23.21 20.64
C ALA A 156 7.59 24.00 20.61
N ALA A 157 6.45 23.31 20.56
CA ALA A 157 5.11 23.88 20.64
C ALA A 157 4.65 24.19 22.08
N CYS A 158 5.49 23.94 23.09
CA CYS A 158 5.17 24.12 24.52
C CYS A 158 3.98 23.25 25.00
N LEU A 159 3.71 22.13 24.34
CA LEU A 159 2.64 21.17 24.65
C LEU A 159 3.12 20.07 25.61
N ALA A 160 4.43 19.82 25.66
CA ALA A 160 5.04 18.81 26.51
C ALA A 160 6.33 19.32 27.15
N ARG A 161 6.78 18.60 28.19
CA ARG A 161 8.16 18.66 28.68
C ARG A 161 8.77 17.28 28.48
N TRP A 162 10.07 17.22 28.20
CA TRP A 162 10.76 15.95 28.08
C TRP A 162 10.61 15.18 29.40
N PRO A 163 10.17 13.90 29.37
CA PRO A 163 10.23 13.07 30.57
C PRO A 163 11.72 12.87 30.93
N GLU A 164 12.07 13.09 32.20
CA GLU A 164 13.42 12.83 32.73
C GLU A 164 13.85 11.36 32.55
#